data_AF-A0A3A9ADQ8-F1
#
_entry.id   AF-A0A3A9ADQ8-F1
#
_cell.length_a   1.000
_cell.length_b   1.000
_cell.length_c   1.000
_cell.angle_alpha   90.00
_cell.angle_beta   90.00
_cell.angle_gamma   90.00
#
_symmetry.space_group_name_H-M   'P 1'
#
loop_
_entity.id
_entity.type
_entity.pdbx_description
1 polymer ?
#
loop_
_entity_poly.entity_id
_entity_poly.type
_entity_poly.pdbx_seq_one_letter_code
_entity_poly.pdbx_strand_id
1 'polypeptide(L)' 'MDIKNRYSIELDEIRNYLTDLENGRIYELTGTPGTASCATLAKHLRDNLNSLLNKIEKDKPSVAEIAAELSQKM' A
#
# COMPACT_ATOMS: atom_id res chain seq x y z
N MET A 1 -12.15 11.89 12.25
CA MET A 1 -12.01 11.07 11.03
C MET A 1 -11.46 9.72 11.44
N ASP A 2 -12.06 8.61 11.00
CA ASP A 2 -11.50 7.28 11.27
C ASP A 2 -10.18 7.13 10.50
N ILE A 3 -9.12 6.64 11.16
CA ILE A 3 -7.80 6.38 10.55
C ILE A 3 -7.96 5.46 9.35
N LYS A 4 -8.87 4.48 9.45
CA LYS A 4 -9.16 3.55 8.35
C LYS A 4 -9.70 4.27 7.11
N ASN A 5 -10.53 5.28 7.30
CA ASN A 5 -11.10 6.06 6.21
C ASN A 5 -10.12 7.11 5.68
N ARG A 6 -9.31 7.72 6.56
CA ARG A 6 -8.31 8.73 6.15
C ARG A 6 -7.25 8.11 5.25
N TYR A 7 -6.70 6.96 5.63
CA TYR A 7 -5.61 6.31 4.92
C TYR A 7 -6.09 5.09 4.11
N SER A 8 -7.31 5.15 3.58
CA SER A 8 -7.91 4.00 2.87
C SER A 8 -7.08 3.56 1.67
N ILE A 9 -6.50 4.51 0.93
CA ILE A 9 -5.65 4.22 -0.23
C ILE A 9 -4.38 3.47 0.19
N GLU A 10 -3.70 3.95 1.23
CA GLU A 10 -2.51 3.28 1.76
C GLU A 10 -2.83 1.88 2.29
N LEU A 11 -3.98 1.70 2.94
CA LEU A 11 -4.44 0.42 3.45
C LEU A 11 -4.82 -0.54 2.31
N ASP A 12 -5.42 -0.04 1.24
CA ASP A 12 -5.77 -0.83 0.05
C ASP A 12 -4.51 -1.34 -0.66
N GLU A 13 -3.44 -0.54 -0.74
CA GLU A 13 -2.16 -1.00 -1.28
C GLU A 13 -1.58 -2.17 -0.46
N ILE A 14 -1.58 -2.06 0.87
CA ILE A 14 -1.13 -3.14 1.76
C ILE A 14 -2.00 -4.38 1.56
N ARG A 15 -3.32 -4.21 1.48
CA ARG A 15 -4.28 -5.29 1.27
C ARG A 15 -4.06 -6.00 -0.07
N ASN A 16 -3.72 -5.27 -1.13
CA ASN A 16 -3.45 -5.87 -2.43
C ASN A 16 -2.23 -6.81 -2.37
N TYR A 17 -1.14 -6.37 -1.75
CA TYR A 17 0.04 -7.23 -1.58
C TYR A 17 -0.22 -8.44 -0.67
N LEU A 18 -1.03 -8.28 0.39
CA LEU A 18 -1.46 -9.41 1.22
C LEU A 18 -2.30 -10.40 0.41
N THR A 19 -3.23 -9.91 -0.41
CA THR A 19 -4.10 -10.74 -1.26
C THR A 19 -3.27 -11.52 -2.28
N ASP A 20 -2.24 -10.91 -2.87
CA ASP A 20 -1.32 -11.61 -3.77
C ASP A 20 -0.57 -12.74 -3.04
N LEU A 21 -0.13 -12.51 -1.79
CA LEU A 21 0.51 -13.56 -0.97
C LEU A 21 -0.45 -14.68 -0.59
N GLU A 22 -1.65 -14.36 -0.11
CA GLU A 22 -2.68 -15.32 0.31
C GLU A 22 -3.11 -16.22 -0.84
N ASN A 23 -3.16 -15.69 -2.06
CA ASN A 23 -3.50 -16.45 -3.27
C ASN A 23 -2.30 -17.18 -3.89
N GLY A 24 -1.11 -17.07 -3.29
CA GLY A 24 0.11 -17.67 -3.83
C GLY A 24 0.54 -17.07 -5.17
N ARG A 25 0.14 -15.83 -5.46
CA ARG A 25 0.49 -15.09 -6.68
C ARG A 25 1.89 -14.50 -6.58
N ILE A 26 2.86 -15.39 -6.39
CA ILE A 26 4.29 -15.08 -6.29
C ILE A 26 5.05 -15.78 -7.40
N TYR A 27 6.16 -15.18 -7.85
CA TYR A 27 6.97 -15.74 -8.93
C TYR A 27 7.40 -17.18 -8.64
N GLU A 28 7.76 -17.48 -7.39
CA GLU A 28 8.23 -18.80 -6.97
C GLU A 28 7.18 -19.91 -7.15
N LEU A 29 5.89 -19.58 -7.10
CA LEU A 29 4.79 -20.54 -7.30
C LEU A 29 4.24 -20.51 -8.72
N THR A 30 4.19 -19.33 -9.33
CA THR A 30 3.51 -19.12 -10.63
C THR A 30 4.45 -19.25 -11.82
N GLY A 31 5.77 -19.07 -11.64
CA GLY A 31 6.76 -19.00 -12.71
C GLY A 31 6.49 -17.91 -13.75
N THR A 32 5.54 -17.00 -13.50
CA THR A 32 5.01 -16.06 -14.49
C THR A 32 5.86 -14.80 -14.51
N PRO A 33 6.52 -14.46 -15.65
CA PRO A 33 7.28 -13.24 -15.78
C PRO A 33 6.45 -12.00 -15.43
N GLY A 34 7.03 -11.10 -14.63
CA GLY A 34 6.34 -9.89 -14.14
C GLY A 34 5.58 -10.07 -12.84
N THR A 35 5.41 -11.30 -12.33
CA THR A 35 4.91 -11.52 -10.98
C THR A 35 6.00 -11.20 -9.97
N ALA A 36 5.67 -10.51 -8.87
CA ALA A 36 6.64 -10.21 -7.83
C ALA A 36 7.08 -11.49 -7.11
N SER A 37 8.35 -11.53 -6.67
CA SER A 37 8.83 -12.58 -5.77
C SER A 37 8.24 -12.39 -4.37
N CYS A 38 8.20 -13.48 -3.59
CA CYS A 38 7.80 -13.41 -2.17
C CYS A 38 8.64 -12.39 -1.39
N ALA A 39 9.95 -12.37 -1.63
CA ALA A 39 10.86 -11.40 -1.01
C ALA A 39 10.51 -9.94 -1.37
N THR A 40 10.16 -9.70 -2.63
CA THR A 40 9.74 -8.37 -3.11
C THR A 40 8.42 -7.93 -2.48
N LEU A 41 7.42 -8.82 -2.42
CA LEU A 41 6.15 -8.52 -1.74
C LEU A 41 6.34 -8.25 -0.25
N ALA A 42 7.15 -9.05 0.44
CA ALA A 42 7.48 -8.83 1.85
C ALA A 42 8.17 -7.48 2.10
N LYS A 43 9.05 -7.06 1.17
CA LYS A 43 9.67 -5.73 1.23
C LYS A 43 8.63 -4.62 1.04
N HIS A 44 7.77 -4.73 0.02
CA HIS A 44 6.72 -3.73 -0.24
C HIS A 44 5.75 -3.58 0.94
N LEU A 45 5.34 -4.69 1.56
CA LEU A 45 4.52 -4.67 2.76
C LEU A 45 5.20 -3.91 3.91
N ARG A 46 6.48 -4.19 4.16
CA ARG A 46 7.26 -3.51 5.19
C ARG A 46 7.37 -2.01 4.92
N ASP A 47 7.69 -1.64 3.69
CA ASP A 47 7.87 -0.24 3.31
C ASP A 47 6.54 0.53 3.39
N ASN A 48 5.44 -0.07 2.94
CA ASN A 48 4.11 0.53 3.01
C ASN A 48 3.61 0.67 4.46
N LEU A 49 3.82 -0.35 5.30
CA LEU A 49 3.50 -0.27 6.73
C LEU A 49 4.29 0.84 7.42
N ASN A 50 5.62 0.89 7.20
CA ASN A 50 6.47 1.94 7.77
C ASN A 50 6.05 3.34 7.28
N SER A 51 5.71 3.47 6.01
CA SER A 51 5.22 4.72 5.42
C SER A 51 3.91 5.17 6.08
N LEU A 52 2.95 4.26 6.23
CA LEU A 52 1.67 4.52 6.87
C LEU A 52 1.84 4.90 8.34
N LEU A 53 2.63 4.14 9.11
CA LEU A 53 2.92 4.47 10.51
C LEU A 53 3.55 5.86 10.63
N ASN A 54 4.55 6.17 9.82
CA ASN A 54 5.18 7.49 9.79
C ASN A 54 4.22 8.63 9.38
N LYS A 55 3.20 8.34 8.55
CA LYS A 55 2.15 9.31 8.23
C LYS A 55 1.25 9.56 9.43
N ILE A 56 0.82 8.49 10.10
CA ILE A 56 -0.05 8.56 11.29
C ILE A 56 0.68 9.29 12.43
N GLU A 57 1.90 8.88 12.75
CA GLU A 57 2.70 9.45 13.86
C GLU A 57 3.00 10.94 13.67
N LYS A 58 3.16 11.38 12.42
CA LYS A 58 3.50 12.77 12.09
C LYS A 58 2.30 13.58 11.60
N ASP A 59 1.09 13.03 11.73
CA ASP A 59 -0.16 13.63 11.26
C ASP A 59 -0.11 14.14 9.80
N LYS A 60 0.61 13.42 8.94
CA LYS A 60 0.77 13.79 7.53
C LYS A 60 -0.49 13.47 6.74
N PRO A 61 -0.78 14.25 5.67
CA PRO A 61 -1.93 13.99 4.82
C PRO A 61 -1.81 12.62 4.14
N SER A 62 -2.96 11.98 4.00
CA SER A 62 -3.15 10.77 3.20
C SER A 62 -2.99 11.06 1.70
N VAL A 63 -2.83 9.99 0.91
CA VAL A 63 -2.84 10.11 -0.55
C VAL A 63 -4.15 10.72 -1.05
N ALA A 64 -5.28 10.38 -0.42
CA ALA A 64 -6.59 10.91 -0.79
C ALA A 64 -6.67 12.44 -0.57
N GLU A 65 -6.16 12.91 0.57
CA GLU A 65 -6.09 14.34 0.90
C GLU A 65 -5.19 15.09 -0.10
N ILE A 66 -4.01 14.55 -0.42
CA ILE A 66 -3.09 15.15 -1.40
C ILE A 66 -3.74 15.23 -2.79
N ALA A 67 -4.42 14.16 -3.23
CA ALA A 67 -5.09 14.13 -4.52
C ALA A 67 -6.24 15.15 -4.61
N ALA A 68 -7.01 15.30 -3.51
CA ALA A 68 -8.07 16.30 -3.42
C ALA A 68 -7.51 17.73 -3.47
N GLU A 69 -6.43 18.02 -2.75
CA GLU A 69 -5.76 19.33 -2.77
C GLU A 69 -5.23 19.70 -4.16
N LEU A 70 -4.64 18.74 -4.88
CA LEU A 70 -4.14 18.96 -6.24
C LEU A 70 -5.28 19.21 -7.22
N SER A 71 -6.39 18.49 -7.08
CA SER A 71 -7.56 18.64 -7.95
C SER A 71 -8.25 20.00 -7.79
N GLN A 72 -8.12 20.66 -6.63
CA GLN A 72 -8.65 22.01 -6.41
C GLN A 72 -7.75 23.13 -6.97
N LYS A 73 -6.50 22.81 -7.31
CA LYS A 73 -5.52 23.78 -7.86
C LYS A 73 -5.46 23.77 -9.39
N MET A 74 -6.23 22.87 -10.03
CA MET A 74 -6.39 22.77 -11.49
C MET A 74 -7.63 23.55 -11.94
#